data_AF-A0A973RSW1-F1
#
_entry.id   AF-A0A973RSW1-F1
#
_cell.length_a   1.000
_cell.length_b   1.000
_cell.length_c   1.000
_cell.angle_alpha   90.00
_cell.angle_beta   90.00
_cell.angle_gamma   90.00
#
_symmetry.space_group_name_H-M   'P 1'
#
loop_
_entity.id
_entity.type
_entity.pdbx_description
1 polymer ?
#
loop_
_entity_poly.entity_id
_entity_poly.type
_entity_poly.pdbx_seq_one_letter_code
_entity_poly.pdbx_strand_id
1 'polypeptide(L)'
;METPDARRVIAERGTRETPHGHLDVVVEAELSWGNRIDHDWRIVDPHLMDWTLDLAKPFHVDLLRQSFRFPPGVALGVYPSSSGGFGPRMSLATPDFSSIIAPLPRGWSGEYGRIEL
;
A
#
# COMPACT_ATOMS: atom_id res chain seq x y z
N MET A 1 -14.93 9.44 -28.03
CA MET A 1 -15.28 10.06 -26.74
C MET A 1 -14.61 9.21 -25.67
N GLU A 2 -13.58 9.74 -25.01
CA GLU A 2 -13.01 9.09 -23.83
C GLU A 2 -14.04 9.18 -22.70
N THR A 3 -14.41 8.04 -22.13
CA THR A 3 -15.22 8.01 -20.91
C THR A 3 -14.42 8.67 -19.79
N PRO A 4 -14.98 9.64 -19.03
CA PRO A 4 -14.28 10.26 -17.92
C PRO A 4 -13.74 9.19 -16.97
N ASP A 5 -12.45 9.24 -16.66
CA ASP A 5 -11.83 8.33 -15.70
C ASP A 5 -12.43 8.58 -14.31
N ALA A 6 -13.29 7.67 -13.87
CA ALA A 6 -14.04 7.77 -12.62
C ALA A 6 -13.21 7.39 -11.38
N ARG A 7 -11.94 7.00 -11.55
CA ARG A 7 -11.07 6.59 -10.46
C ARG A 7 -10.74 7.73 -9.51
N ARG A 8 -10.71 7.43 -8.22
CA ARG A 8 -10.36 8.40 -7.17
C ARG A 8 -8.86 8.66 -7.20
N VAL A 9 -8.45 9.92 -7.22
CA VAL A 9 -7.04 10.29 -7.13
C VAL A 9 -6.61 10.23 -5.66
N ILE A 10 -5.52 9.51 -5.39
CA ILE A 10 -4.87 9.47 -4.06
C ILE A 10 -3.93 10.68 -3.95
N ALA A 11 -3.89 11.34 -2.80
CA ALA A 11 -2.91 12.39 -2.56
C ALA A 11 -1.51 11.77 -2.48
N GLU A 12 -0.46 12.53 -2.78
CA GLU A 12 0.91 12.00 -2.76
C GLU A 12 1.47 11.86 -1.34
N ARG A 13 0.97 12.66 -0.39
CA ARG A 13 1.39 12.70 1.01
C ARG A 13 0.21 13.02 1.92
N GLY A 14 0.32 12.66 3.20
CA GLY A 14 -0.61 13.10 4.24
C GLY A 14 -0.34 14.53 4.72
N THR A 15 -0.94 14.85 5.86
CA THR A 15 -0.71 16.13 6.56
C THR A 15 0.36 15.97 7.64
N ARG A 16 0.72 17.08 8.31
CA ARG A 16 1.64 17.03 9.45
C ARG A 16 1.03 16.25 10.63
N GLU A 17 -0.27 16.39 10.84
CA GLU A 17 -1.01 15.76 11.93
C GLU A 17 -1.36 14.30 11.62
N THR A 18 -1.60 13.97 10.35
CA THR A 18 -1.92 12.62 9.87
C THR A 18 -1.07 12.25 8.64
N PRO A 19 0.22 11.89 8.83
CA PRO A 19 1.13 11.59 7.72
C PRO A 19 0.65 10.44 6.82
N HIS A 20 0.05 9.41 7.41
CA HIS A 20 -0.47 8.27 6.65
C HIS A 20 -1.89 8.47 6.11
N GLY A 21 -2.65 9.48 6.59
CA GLY A 21 -4.11 9.55 6.41
C GLY A 21 -4.60 9.61 4.96
N HIS A 22 -3.75 10.03 4.02
CA HIS A 22 -4.07 9.93 2.59
C HIS A 22 -4.26 8.50 2.06
N LEU A 23 -3.75 7.48 2.78
CA LEU A 23 -3.87 6.06 2.45
C LEU A 23 -5.10 5.42 3.10
N ASP A 24 -5.79 6.09 4.03
CA ASP A 24 -6.94 5.52 4.73
C ASP A 24 -8.03 5.07 3.75
N VAL A 25 -8.19 5.78 2.65
CA VAL A 25 -9.15 5.46 1.59
C VAL A 25 -8.80 4.16 0.84
N VAL A 26 -7.52 3.81 0.78
CA VAL A 26 -7.03 2.54 0.23
C VAL A 26 -7.28 1.42 1.25
N VAL A 27 -7.01 1.69 2.53
CA VAL A 27 -7.30 0.75 3.62
C VAL A 27 -8.80 0.43 3.69
N GLU A 28 -9.66 1.45 3.69
CA GLU A 28 -11.11 1.32 3.67
C GLU A 28 -11.60 0.47 2.48
N ALA A 29 -11.03 0.71 1.29
CA ALA A 29 -11.37 -0.06 0.10
C ALA A 29 -10.95 -1.54 0.24
N GLU A 30 -9.71 -1.81 0.64
CA GLU A 30 -9.21 -3.17 0.89
C GLU A 30 -10.08 -3.92 1.92
N LEU A 31 -10.47 -3.24 3.00
CA LEU A 31 -11.39 -3.80 4.00
C LEU A 31 -12.77 -4.11 3.40
N SER A 32 -13.31 -3.22 2.58
CA SER A 32 -14.60 -3.44 1.89
C SER A 32 -14.56 -4.63 0.92
N TRP A 33 -13.38 -4.95 0.37
CA TRP A 33 -13.15 -6.08 -0.52
C TRP A 33 -12.84 -7.39 0.24
N GLY A 34 -12.86 -7.37 1.57
CA GLY A 34 -12.70 -8.55 2.41
C GLY A 34 -11.27 -8.82 2.86
N ASN A 35 -10.37 -7.84 2.75
CA ASN A 35 -9.12 -7.84 3.50
C ASN A 35 -9.37 -7.56 4.99
N ARG A 36 -8.33 -7.63 5.82
CA ARG A 36 -8.38 -7.34 7.26
C ARG A 36 -7.08 -6.68 7.68
N ILE A 37 -7.13 -5.80 8.67
CA ILE A 37 -5.94 -5.28 9.35
C ILE A 37 -5.41 -6.38 10.28
N ASP A 38 -4.13 -6.73 10.11
CA ASP A 38 -3.38 -7.61 11.01
C ASP A 38 -2.71 -6.78 12.11
N HIS A 39 -2.07 -5.67 11.72
CA HIS A 39 -1.52 -4.67 12.63
C HIS A 39 -1.89 -3.28 12.14
N ASP A 40 -2.48 -2.48 13.03
CA ASP A 40 -2.86 -1.10 12.74
C ASP A 40 -1.62 -0.19 12.56
N TRP A 41 -1.86 1.04 12.14
CA TRP A 41 -0.83 2.06 11.93
C TRP A 41 0.11 2.18 13.13
N ARG A 42 1.40 1.92 12.88
CA ARG A 42 2.46 2.02 13.88
C ARG A 42 3.74 2.55 13.28
N ILE A 43 4.56 3.17 14.13
CA ILE A 43 5.89 3.61 13.74
C ILE A 43 6.86 2.43 13.82
N VAL A 44 7.45 2.04 12.70
CA VAL A 44 8.45 0.96 12.62
C VAL A 44 9.90 1.48 12.64
N ASP A 45 10.11 2.73 12.24
CA ASP A 45 11.37 3.46 12.42
C ASP A 45 11.09 4.87 12.98
N PRO A 46 11.42 5.12 14.27
CA PRO A 46 11.17 6.41 14.89
C PRO A 46 12.09 7.54 14.40
N HIS A 47 13.23 7.22 13.76
CA HIS A 47 14.12 8.24 13.20
C HIS A 47 13.57 8.81 11.89
N LEU A 48 12.86 7.98 11.13
CA LEU A 48 12.22 8.38 9.87
C LEU A 48 10.74 8.72 10.04
N MET A 49 10.17 8.45 11.22
CA MET A 49 8.72 8.46 11.44
C MET A 49 8.02 7.55 10.41
N ASP A 50 8.60 6.36 10.17
CA ASP A 50 8.08 5.40 9.19
C ASP A 50 6.81 4.74 9.73
N TRP A 51 5.67 5.12 9.15
CA TRP A 51 4.35 4.62 9.51
C TRP A 51 4.00 3.42 8.65
N THR A 52 3.60 2.34 9.28
CA THR A 52 3.22 1.11 8.59
C THR A 52 1.93 0.52 9.14
N LEU A 53 1.05 0.06 8.25
CA LEU A 53 -0.12 -0.77 8.53
C LEU A 53 0.02 -2.10 7.80
N ASP A 54 -0.35 -3.21 8.46
CA ASP A 54 -0.23 -4.55 7.90
C ASP A 54 -1.62 -5.12 7.60
N LEU A 55 -1.81 -5.60 6.38
CA LEU A 55 -2.98 -6.36 5.95
C LEU A 55 -2.75 -7.85 6.13
N ALA A 56 -3.80 -8.57 6.50
CA ALA A 56 -3.76 -10.02 6.73
C ALA A 56 -3.76 -10.84 5.43
N LYS A 57 -4.19 -10.25 4.31
CA LYS A 57 -4.25 -10.89 2.99
C LYS A 57 -3.53 -10.03 1.94
N PRO A 58 -3.11 -10.62 0.81
CA PRO A 58 -2.53 -9.87 -0.29
C PRO A 58 -3.45 -8.75 -0.78
N PHE A 59 -2.86 -7.72 -1.38
CA PHE A 59 -3.62 -6.64 -2.02
C PHE A 59 -4.54 -7.16 -3.12
N HIS A 60 -5.70 -6.53 -3.28
CA HIS A 60 -6.58 -6.71 -4.43
C HIS A 60 -6.12 -5.81 -5.58
N VAL A 61 -4.96 -6.11 -6.17
CA VAL A 61 -4.26 -5.24 -7.14
C VAL A 61 -5.16 -4.77 -8.29
N ASP A 62 -5.97 -5.66 -8.86
CA ASP A 62 -6.84 -5.29 -9.97
C ASP A 62 -7.97 -4.33 -9.53
N LEU A 63 -8.49 -4.48 -8.31
CA LEU A 63 -9.46 -3.55 -7.75
C LEU A 63 -8.82 -2.20 -7.43
N LEU A 64 -7.57 -2.18 -6.97
CA LEU A 64 -6.80 -0.94 -6.77
C LEU A 64 -6.66 -0.16 -8.08
N ARG A 65 -6.23 -0.82 -9.16
CA ARG A 65 -6.10 -0.23 -10.50
C ARG A 65 -7.40 0.34 -11.03
N GLN A 66 -8.51 -0.34 -10.77
CA GLN A 66 -9.86 0.03 -11.22
C GLN A 66 -10.49 1.13 -10.38
N SER A 67 -10.03 1.33 -9.14
CA SER A 67 -10.66 2.25 -8.18
C SER A 67 -9.88 3.54 -8.00
N PHE A 68 -8.56 3.51 -8.21
CA PHE A 68 -7.67 4.60 -7.83
C PHE A 68 -6.72 5.03 -8.95
N ARG A 69 -6.33 6.30 -8.90
CA ARG A 69 -5.18 6.83 -9.61
C ARG A 69 -4.11 7.19 -8.59
N PHE A 70 -2.96 6.54 -8.70
CA PHE A 70 -1.83 6.78 -7.82
C PHE A 70 -0.87 7.80 -8.45
N PRO A 71 -0.42 8.82 -7.70
CA PRO A 71 0.64 9.69 -8.16
C PRO A 71 1.98 8.94 -8.22
N PRO A 72 2.98 9.41 -9.00
CA PRO A 72 4.23 8.67 -9.22
C PRO A 72 4.98 8.24 -7.94
N GLY A 73 4.89 9.07 -6.89
CA GLY A 73 5.51 8.83 -5.59
C GLY A 73 4.82 7.78 -4.72
N VAL A 74 3.57 7.42 -5.02
CA VAL A 74 2.85 6.34 -4.33
C VAL A 74 2.98 5.07 -5.17
N ALA A 75 3.70 4.08 -4.66
CA ALA A 75 4.15 2.96 -5.46
C ALA A 75 3.89 1.63 -4.76
N LEU A 76 3.31 0.68 -5.51
CA LEU A 76 3.22 -0.71 -5.06
C LEU A 76 4.46 -1.47 -5.54
N GLY A 77 5.09 -2.21 -4.64
CA GLY A 77 6.22 -3.06 -4.95
C GLY A 77 6.13 -4.42 -4.26
N VAL A 78 6.79 -5.41 -4.85
CA VAL A 78 7.01 -6.74 -4.29
C VAL A 78 8.46 -6.83 -3.84
N TYR A 79 8.66 -7.15 -2.56
CA TYR A 79 9.97 -7.17 -1.93
C TYR A 79 10.30 -8.56 -1.42
N PRO A 80 11.56 -9.02 -1.58
CA PRO A 80 12.00 -10.27 -0.99
C PRO A 80 12.03 -10.15 0.54
N SER A 81 12.20 -11.28 1.21
CA SER A 81 12.51 -11.27 2.64
C SER A 81 13.78 -10.43 2.86
N SER A 82 13.73 -9.50 3.80
CA SER A 82 14.92 -8.73 4.20
C SER A 82 15.50 -9.28 5.50
N SER A 83 16.79 -9.04 5.72
CA SER A 83 17.52 -9.43 6.93
C SER A 83 16.99 -8.79 8.22
N GLY A 84 16.08 -7.81 8.11
CA GLY A 84 15.40 -7.14 9.24
C GLY A 84 14.14 -7.84 9.74
N GLY A 85 13.91 -9.11 9.40
CA GLY A 85 12.80 -9.91 9.95
C GLY A 85 11.47 -9.77 9.21
N PHE A 86 11.38 -8.91 8.20
CA PHE A 86 10.23 -8.89 7.32
C PHE A 86 10.35 -10.01 6.28
N GLY A 87 9.32 -10.85 6.23
CA GLY A 87 9.13 -11.83 5.17
C GLY A 87 8.92 -11.18 3.79
N PRO A 88 8.85 -12.01 2.72
CA PRO A 88 8.50 -11.52 1.40
C PRO A 88 7.09 -10.93 1.42
N ARG A 89 6.91 -9.76 0.81
CA ARG A 89 5.69 -8.94 0.97
C ARG A 89 5.45 -8.00 -0.19
N MET A 90 4.21 -7.54 -0.28
CA MET A 90 3.85 -6.36 -1.07
C MET A 90 3.88 -5.13 -0.16
N SER A 91 4.27 -3.98 -0.69
CA SER A 91 4.20 -2.71 0.03
C SER A 91 3.74 -1.60 -0.91
N LEU A 92 2.66 -0.92 -0.54
CA LEU A 92 2.25 0.35 -1.12
C LEU A 92 2.89 1.46 -0.29
N ALA A 93 3.96 2.06 -0.80
CA ALA A 93 4.78 3.01 -0.07
C ALA A 93 4.67 4.42 -0.66
N THR A 94 4.89 5.42 0.19
CA THR A 94 4.76 6.85 -0.14
C THR A 94 6.05 7.61 0.20
N PRO A 95 6.26 8.82 -0.35
CA PRO A 95 7.49 9.58 -0.14
C PRO A 95 7.67 10.14 1.28
N ASP A 96 6.61 10.11 2.10
CA ASP A 96 6.62 10.55 3.50
C ASP A 96 6.78 9.39 4.49
N PHE A 97 7.31 8.26 4.02
CA PHE A 97 7.56 7.06 4.83
C PHE A 97 6.28 6.48 5.44
N SER A 98 5.15 6.59 4.75
CA SER A 98 3.95 5.82 5.09
C SER A 98 3.84 4.61 4.16
N SER A 99 3.43 3.46 4.70
CA SER A 99 3.23 2.28 3.88
C SER A 99 2.10 1.37 4.37
N ILE A 100 1.41 0.73 3.42
CA ILE A 100 0.58 -0.42 3.70
C ILE A 100 1.36 -1.66 3.23
N ILE A 101 1.53 -2.63 4.13
CA ILE A 101 2.18 -3.90 3.85
C ILE A 101 1.12 -5.00 3.75
N ALA A 102 1.31 -5.93 2.83
CA ALA A 102 0.48 -7.13 2.70
C ALA A 102 1.35 -8.36 2.40
N PRO A 103 0.95 -9.57 2.83
CA PRO A 103 1.65 -10.79 2.43
C PRO A 103 1.56 -11.00 0.92
N LEU A 104 2.50 -11.76 0.35
CA LEU A 104 2.38 -12.20 -1.04
C LEU A 104 1.26 -13.22 -1.22
N PRO A 105 0.64 -13.30 -2.42
CA PRO A 105 -0.25 -14.40 -2.76
C PRO A 105 0.41 -15.75 -2.56
N ARG A 106 -0.37 -16.74 -2.09
CA ARG A 106 0.13 -18.11 -1.92
C ARG A 106 0.67 -18.64 -3.24
N GLY A 107 1.89 -19.14 -3.23
CA GLY A 107 2.54 -19.68 -4.44
C GLY A 107 3.07 -18.60 -5.39
N TRP A 108 3.24 -17.36 -4.93
CA TRP A 108 3.88 -16.31 -5.71
C TRP A 108 5.23 -16.78 -6.28
N SER A 109 5.32 -16.73 -7.61
CA SER A 109 6.53 -17.04 -8.38
C SER A 109 6.95 -15.89 -9.30
N GLY A 110 6.37 -14.70 -9.10
CA GLY A 110 6.65 -13.51 -9.90
C GLY A 110 7.93 -12.80 -9.48
N GLU A 111 8.34 -11.84 -10.31
CA GLU A 111 9.53 -11.03 -10.05
C GLU A 111 9.33 -10.07 -8.88
N TYR A 112 10.43 -9.74 -8.20
CA TYR A 112 10.47 -8.65 -7.23
C TYR A 112 10.65 -7.32 -7.97
N GLY A 113 9.97 -6.27 -7.52
CA GLY A 113 10.01 -4.97 -8.19
C GLY A 113 8.70 -4.22 -8.12
N ARG A 114 8.63 -3.14 -8.88
CA ARG A 114 7.46 -2.25 -8.93
C ARG A 114 6.31 -2.93 -9.69
N ILE A 115 5.10 -2.76 -9.17
CA ILE A 115 3.85 -3.09 -9.84
C ILE A 115 3.23 -1.81 -10.38
N GLU A 116 2.83 -1.82 -11.65
CA GLU A 116 2.07 -0.73 -12.25
C GLU A 116 0.64 -0.72 -11.69
N LEU A 117 0.23 0.44 -11.15
CA LEU A 117 -1.10 0.71 -10.60
C LEU A 117 -1.81 1.82 -11.41
#